data_AF-V9D2J0-F1
#
_entry.id   AF-V9D2J0-F1
#
_cell.length_a   1.000
_cell.length_b   1.000
_cell.length_c   1.000
_cell.angle_alpha   90.00
_cell.angle_beta   90.00
_cell.angle_gamma   90.00
#
_symmetry.space_group_name_H-M   'P 1'
#
loop_
_entity.id
_entity.type
_entity.pdbx_description
1 polymer ?
#
loop_
_entity_poly.entity_id
_entity_poly.type
_entity_poly.pdbx_seq_one_letter_code
_entity_poly.pdbx_strand_id
1 'polypeptide(L)'
;MGSVGIEPFQTTFAVPLHCESCVDDVKGALQKVEGIAKIEANLKDQLFYIEGTAAPSSIVSAIESTGRDAILRGSGTSNSASVCILETHAKGVSDPVRGLARMVQVGGNRTLVDLTLRGVSPGTYHATIRETGDISRGAASTGGIWEAVKQMTGIGQPRGMFGTVQVGKDGRGSAFLDRPVSVWEIIGRSMVVSKQQQEKSFQTDDPDTLVGVIARSAGVWDNEKTVCSCSGKTVWQERKEQVGKGML
;
A
#
# COMPACT_ATOMS: atom_id res chain seq x y z
N MET A 1 -19.47 27.32 10.09
CA MET A 1 -18.36 26.69 9.36
C MET A 1 -18.05 25.38 10.03
N GLY A 2 -18.64 24.28 9.54
CA GLY A 2 -18.34 22.95 10.07
C GLY A 2 -17.04 22.47 9.44
N SER A 3 -15.98 22.36 10.23
CA SER A 3 -14.83 21.55 9.85
C SER A 3 -15.33 20.13 9.59
N VAL A 4 -15.04 19.60 8.41
CA VAL A 4 -15.28 18.19 8.09
C VAL A 4 -14.34 17.41 9.00
N GLY A 5 -14.83 17.01 10.17
CA GLY A 5 -14.04 16.32 11.19
C GLY A 5 -13.63 14.95 10.68
N ILE A 6 -12.34 14.77 10.40
CA ILE A 6 -11.77 13.45 10.21
C ILE A 6 -11.88 12.77 11.58
N GLU A 7 -12.57 11.63 11.66
CA GLU A 7 -12.60 10.86 12.89
C GLU A 7 -11.20 10.31 13.18
N PRO A 8 -10.69 10.42 14.43
CA PRO A 8 -9.43 9.83 14.80
C PRO A 8 -9.43 8.33 14.51
N PHE A 9 -8.32 7.84 13.97
CA PHE A 9 -8.11 6.42 13.70
C PHE A 9 -6.79 5.98 14.30
N GLN A 10 -6.70 4.68 14.59
CA GLN A 10 -5.45 4.08 15.05
C GLN A 10 -4.66 3.57 13.85
N THR A 11 -3.35 3.73 13.87
CA THR A 11 -2.40 3.12 12.95
C THR A 11 -1.23 2.53 13.72
N THR A 12 -0.69 1.44 13.20
CA THR A 12 0.49 0.80 13.78
C THR A 12 1.62 0.80 12.76
N PHE A 13 2.81 1.21 13.19
CA PHE A 13 4.01 1.21 12.38
C PHE A 13 5.06 0.32 13.01
N ALA A 14 5.70 -0.52 12.20
CA ALA A 14 6.94 -1.20 12.56
C ALA A 14 8.11 -0.28 12.24
N VAL A 15 8.95 -0.02 13.24
CA VAL A 15 10.10 0.89 13.17
C VAL A 15 11.30 0.19 13.83
N PRO A 16 12.47 0.09 13.18
CA PRO A 16 13.63 -0.56 13.78
C PRO A 16 14.17 0.26 14.96
N LEU A 17 13.94 -0.24 16.18
CA LEU A 17 14.32 0.39 17.44
C LEU A 17 15.33 -0.46 18.19
N HIS A 18 16.39 0.16 18.72
CA HIS A 18 17.48 -0.53 19.41
C HIS A 18 17.69 -0.09 20.86
N CYS A 19 17.13 1.05 21.27
CA CYS A 19 17.23 1.60 22.61
C CYS A 19 16.11 2.61 22.88
N GLU A 20 15.96 3.02 24.15
CA GLU A 20 14.98 4.04 24.56
C GLU A 20 15.24 5.40 23.90
N SER A 21 16.50 5.80 23.70
CA SER A 21 16.78 7.06 22.99
C SER A 21 16.29 7.03 21.54
N CYS A 22 16.27 5.87 20.87
CA CYS A 22 15.65 5.75 19.55
C CYS A 22 14.13 5.96 19.60
N VAL A 23 13.48 5.54 20.69
CA VAL A 23 12.04 5.76 20.88
C VAL A 23 11.77 7.26 21.06
N ASP A 24 12.58 7.92 21.87
CA ASP A 24 12.44 9.37 22.14
C ASP A 24 12.69 10.21 20.89
N ASP A 25 13.70 9.88 20.07
CA ASP A 25 13.96 10.53 18.79
C ASP A 25 12.72 10.50 17.88
N VAL A 26 12.13 9.31 17.72
CA VAL A 26 10.96 9.09 16.86
C VAL A 26 9.72 9.77 17.45
N LYS A 27 9.49 9.67 18.77
CA LYS A 27 8.40 10.41 19.44
C LYS A 27 8.53 11.91 19.23
N GLY A 28 9.73 12.47 19.36
CA GLY A 28 9.98 13.90 19.16
C GLY A 28 9.74 14.37 17.73
N ALA A 29 9.99 13.52 16.73
CA ALA A 29 9.62 13.79 15.34
C ALA A 29 8.10 13.74 15.13
N LEU A 30 7.44 12.71 15.68
CA LEU A 30 6.00 12.50 15.56
C LEU A 30 5.17 13.59 16.25
N GLN A 31 5.61 14.10 17.40
CA GLN A 31 4.92 15.20 18.11
C GLN A 31 4.80 16.50 17.28
N LYS A 32 5.64 16.66 16.25
CA LYS A 32 5.58 17.81 15.34
C LYS A 32 4.55 17.63 14.22
N VAL A 33 3.98 16.44 14.08
CA VAL A 33 2.98 16.13 13.06
C VAL A 33 1.60 16.54 13.56
N GLU A 34 0.98 17.49 12.86
CA GLU A 34 -0.38 17.94 13.17
C GLU A 34 -1.39 16.80 13.00
N GLY A 35 -2.36 16.74 13.92
CA GLY A 35 -3.41 15.73 13.91
C GLY A 35 -3.08 14.45 14.66
N ILE A 36 -1.86 14.28 15.19
CA ILE A 36 -1.58 13.18 16.12
C ILE A 36 -2.15 13.53 17.50
N ALA A 37 -2.99 12.64 18.04
CA ALA A 37 -3.58 12.78 19.37
C ALA A 37 -2.83 11.94 20.42
N LYS A 38 -2.37 10.75 20.04
CA LYS A 38 -1.70 9.80 20.94
C LYS A 38 -0.57 9.08 20.25
N ILE A 39 0.54 8.89 20.96
CA ILE A 39 1.70 8.11 20.53
C ILE A 39 2.06 7.13 21.64
N GLU A 40 1.98 5.84 21.35
CA GLU A 40 2.50 4.77 22.20
C GLU A 40 3.60 4.04 21.43
N ALA A 41 4.64 3.62 22.14
CA ALA A 41 5.74 2.88 21.57
C ALA A 41 5.99 1.63 22.39
N ASN A 42 6.30 0.54 21.71
CA ASN A 42 6.74 -0.71 22.30
C ASN A 42 8.10 -1.04 21.71
N LEU A 43 9.15 -0.79 22.51
CA LEU A 43 10.54 -1.04 22.11
C LEU A 43 10.80 -2.54 21.86
N LYS A 44 10.20 -3.41 22.69
CA LYS A 44 10.40 -4.87 22.59
C LYS A 44 9.89 -5.41 21.26
N ASP A 45 8.71 -4.96 20.84
CA ASP A 45 8.08 -5.41 19.60
C ASP A 45 8.43 -4.53 18.40
N GLN A 46 9.19 -3.45 18.61
CA GLN A 46 9.59 -2.49 17.59
C GLN A 46 8.39 -1.83 16.89
N LEU A 47 7.36 -1.48 17.67
CA LEU A 47 6.09 -0.93 17.18
C LEU A 47 5.79 0.46 17.74
N PHE A 48 5.22 1.31 16.87
CA PHE A 48 4.56 2.56 17.23
C PHE A 48 3.07 2.46 16.97
N TYR A 49 2.27 2.81 17.96
CA TYR A 49 0.82 2.95 17.85
C TYR A 49 0.49 4.43 17.87
N ILE A 50 -0.16 4.90 16.82
CA ILE A 50 -0.47 6.31 16.63
C ILE A 50 -1.97 6.42 16.46
N GLU A 51 -2.59 7.26 17.28
CA GLU A 51 -3.99 7.60 17.19
C GLU A 51 -4.13 9.07 16.81
N GLY A 52 -4.98 9.37 15.84
CA GLY A 52 -5.20 10.74 15.41
C GLY A 52 -5.81 10.83 14.02
N THR A 53 -5.75 12.01 13.46
CA THR A 53 -6.22 12.37 12.11
C THR A 53 -5.06 12.62 11.14
N ALA A 54 -3.82 12.55 11.63
CA ALA A 54 -2.62 12.73 10.83
C ALA A 54 -2.56 11.69 9.71
N ALA A 55 -2.26 12.15 8.50
CA ALA A 55 -2.06 11.26 7.36
C ALA A 55 -0.88 10.32 7.63
N PRO A 56 -1.03 9.00 7.44
CA PRO A 56 0.06 8.04 7.64
C PRO A 56 1.29 8.28 6.77
N SER A 57 1.17 8.90 5.60
CA SER A 57 2.34 9.39 4.85
C SER A 57 3.15 10.41 5.65
N SER A 58 2.49 11.39 6.28
CA SER A 58 3.15 12.38 7.13
C SER A 58 3.83 11.72 8.34
N ILE A 59 3.21 10.68 8.89
CA ILE A 59 3.77 9.87 9.97
C ILE A 59 5.02 9.12 9.50
N VAL A 60 4.95 8.42 8.36
CA VAL A 60 6.10 7.71 7.76
C VAL A 60 7.24 8.67 7.50
N SER A 61 6.99 9.80 6.83
CA SER A 61 8.01 10.81 6.55
C SER A 61 8.63 11.39 7.82
N ALA A 62 7.83 11.58 8.89
CA ALA A 62 8.36 12.03 10.17
C ALA A 62 9.31 10.98 10.80
N ILE A 63 8.97 9.69 10.74
CA ILE A 63 9.84 8.62 11.24
C ILE A 63 11.11 8.51 10.39
N GLU A 64 10.97 8.56 9.06
CA GLU A 64 12.09 8.53 8.09
C GLU A 64 13.05 9.70 8.26
N SER A 65 12.55 10.88 8.65
CA SER A 65 13.39 12.05 8.96
C SER A 65 14.38 11.80 10.11
N THR A 66 14.14 10.78 10.93
CA THR A 66 15.07 10.34 11.99
C THR A 66 16.14 9.35 11.51
N GLY A 67 16.16 9.03 10.21
CA GLY A 67 17.04 8.02 9.61
C GLY A 67 16.58 6.58 9.80
N ARG A 68 15.31 6.37 10.15
CA ARG A 68 14.73 5.04 10.43
C ARG A 68 13.61 4.73 9.45
N ASP A 69 13.53 3.49 9.00
CA ASP A 69 12.46 3.00 8.14
C ASP A 69 11.14 2.86 8.92
N ALA A 70 10.00 3.01 8.25
CA ALA A 70 8.68 2.93 8.87
C ALA A 70 7.69 2.17 7.99
N ILE A 71 7.12 1.09 8.53
CA ILE A 71 6.18 0.24 7.79
C ILE A 71 4.82 0.27 8.45
N LEU A 72 3.81 0.74 7.73
CA LEU A 72 2.42 0.63 8.15
C LEU A 72 1.99 -0.85 8.24
N ARG A 73 1.61 -1.29 9.44
CA ARG A 73 1.18 -2.65 9.77
C ARG A 73 -0.34 -2.82 9.80
N GLY A 74 -1.10 -1.73 9.90
CA GLY A 74 -2.57 -1.74 9.90
C GLY A 74 -3.18 -0.72 10.86
N SER A 75 -4.50 -0.82 11.08
CA SER A 75 -5.29 0.17 11.83
C SER A 75 -5.99 -0.37 13.09
N GLY A 76 -5.50 -1.47 13.67
CA GLY A 76 -6.01 -2.04 14.93
C GLY A 76 -7.37 -2.76 14.83
N THR A 77 -8.06 -2.69 13.68
CA THR A 77 -9.34 -3.39 13.42
C THR A 77 -9.12 -4.64 12.58
N SER A 78 -9.91 -5.70 12.81
CA SER A 78 -9.89 -6.91 11.97
C SER A 78 -10.53 -6.64 10.60
N ASN A 79 -10.06 -7.31 9.54
CA ASN A 79 -10.56 -7.16 8.15
C ASN A 79 -10.44 -5.75 7.53
N SER A 80 -9.64 -4.87 8.11
CA SER A 80 -9.41 -3.52 7.58
C SER A 80 -8.15 -3.41 6.72
N ALA A 81 -7.44 -4.51 6.49
CA ALA A 81 -6.22 -4.54 5.70
C ALA A 81 -6.38 -5.41 4.45
N SER A 82 -5.82 -4.94 3.34
CA SER A 82 -5.63 -5.72 2.13
C SER A 82 -4.25 -5.49 1.53
N VAL A 83 -3.82 -6.43 0.72
CA VAL A 83 -2.54 -6.37 0.03
C VAL A 83 -2.73 -6.77 -1.42
N CYS A 84 -2.01 -6.13 -2.32
CA CYS A 84 -1.94 -6.49 -3.72
C CYS A 84 -0.46 -6.59 -4.11
N ILE A 85 -0.02 -7.80 -4.44
CA ILE A 85 1.31 -8.03 -5.01
C ILE A 85 1.18 -7.78 -6.51
N LEU A 86 1.96 -6.84 -7.03
CA LEU A 86 1.87 -6.41 -8.42
C LEU A 86 2.96 -7.09 -9.22
N GLU A 87 2.53 -7.89 -10.19
CA GLU A 87 3.38 -8.69 -11.05
C GLU A 87 3.19 -8.32 -12.51
N THR A 88 4.26 -8.38 -13.31
CA THR A 88 4.15 -8.37 -14.77
C THR A 88 3.98 -9.80 -15.28
N HIS A 89 3.14 -9.96 -16.30
CA HIS A 89 2.95 -11.23 -17.01
C HIS A 89 3.82 -11.34 -18.27
N ALA A 90 4.74 -10.40 -18.47
CA ALA A 90 5.66 -10.43 -19.60
C ALA A 90 6.63 -11.62 -19.50
N LYS A 91 6.72 -12.42 -20.56
CA LYS A 91 7.47 -13.69 -20.57
C LYS A 91 8.98 -13.51 -20.47
N GLY A 92 9.47 -12.32 -20.84
CA GLY A 92 10.90 -11.96 -20.81
C GLY A 92 11.42 -11.51 -19.45
N VAL A 93 10.58 -11.47 -18.42
CA VAL A 93 10.93 -10.93 -17.11
C VAL A 93 11.17 -12.06 -16.10
N SER A 94 12.38 -12.15 -15.56
CA SER A 94 12.78 -13.20 -14.61
C SER A 94 12.23 -13.00 -13.19
N ASP A 95 12.18 -11.76 -12.70
CA ASP A 95 11.50 -11.37 -11.44
C ASP A 95 10.20 -10.63 -11.78
N PRO A 96 9.06 -11.36 -11.83
CA PRO A 96 7.79 -10.77 -12.24
C PRO A 96 7.22 -9.84 -11.17
N VAL A 97 7.58 -9.99 -9.89
CA VAL A 97 7.09 -9.13 -8.81
C VAL A 97 7.80 -7.79 -8.89
N ARG A 98 7.03 -6.74 -9.20
CA ARG A 98 7.57 -5.40 -9.47
C ARG A 98 6.87 -4.31 -8.69
N GLY A 99 5.89 -4.66 -7.86
CA GLY A 99 5.31 -3.72 -6.93
C GLY A 99 4.52 -4.37 -5.80
N LEU A 100 4.16 -3.54 -4.84
CA LEU A 100 3.37 -3.91 -3.69
C LEU A 100 2.44 -2.74 -3.35
N ALA A 101 1.15 -3.02 -3.28
CA ALA A 101 0.16 -2.09 -2.73
C ALA A 101 -0.34 -2.64 -1.39
N ARG A 102 -0.05 -1.94 -0.30
CA ARG A 102 -0.61 -2.21 1.03
C ARG A 102 -1.75 -1.25 1.27
N MET A 103 -2.88 -1.78 1.69
CA MET A 103 -4.09 -1.01 1.87
C MET A 103 -4.59 -1.18 3.28
N VAL A 104 -4.88 -0.05 3.94
CA VAL A 104 -5.36 -0.04 5.33
C VAL A 104 -6.53 0.92 5.40
N GLN A 105 -7.69 0.38 5.76
CA GLN A 105 -8.88 1.16 6.02
C GLN A 105 -8.72 1.89 7.36
N VAL A 106 -8.85 3.20 7.32
CA VAL A 106 -8.77 4.12 8.45
C VAL A 106 -10.12 4.83 8.59
N GLY A 107 -11.00 4.27 9.43
CA GLY A 107 -12.38 4.75 9.59
C GLY A 107 -13.38 4.10 8.62
N GLY A 108 -14.62 4.61 8.59
CA GLY A 108 -15.76 3.91 7.98
C GLY A 108 -15.63 3.61 6.48
N ASN A 109 -15.18 4.57 5.66
CA ASN A 109 -15.17 4.45 4.20
C ASN A 109 -13.89 5.00 3.54
N ARG A 110 -12.77 5.03 4.27
CA ARG A 110 -11.52 5.63 3.79
C ARG A 110 -10.39 4.62 3.91
N THR A 111 -9.72 4.36 2.80
CA THR A 111 -8.62 3.41 2.71
C THR A 111 -7.38 4.13 2.22
N LEU A 112 -6.30 3.95 2.96
CA LEU A 112 -4.99 4.41 2.60
C LEU A 112 -4.28 3.32 1.83
N VAL A 113 -3.52 3.71 0.81
CA VAL A 113 -2.80 2.80 -0.08
C VAL A 113 -1.35 3.26 -0.14
N ASP A 114 -0.48 2.46 0.45
CA ASP A 114 0.96 2.53 0.29
C ASP A 114 1.34 1.69 -0.94
N LEU A 115 1.64 2.35 -2.04
CA LEU A 115 2.00 1.72 -3.31
C LEU A 115 3.48 1.95 -3.60
N THR A 116 4.23 0.86 -3.72
CA THR A 116 5.65 0.88 -4.09
C THR A 116 5.86 0.07 -5.37
N LEU A 117 6.64 0.62 -6.30
CA LEU A 117 7.05 0.03 -7.57
C LEU A 117 8.57 -0.07 -7.64
N ARG A 118 9.09 -1.13 -8.27
CA ARG A 118 10.51 -1.32 -8.53
C ARG A 118 10.77 -1.97 -9.88
N GLY A 119 11.96 -1.72 -10.43
CA GLY A 119 12.44 -2.34 -11.65
C GLY A 119 11.58 -2.05 -12.87
N VAL A 120 10.72 -1.02 -12.84
CA VAL A 120 9.91 -0.62 -13.99
C VAL A 120 10.52 0.59 -14.67
N SER A 121 10.25 0.80 -15.95
CA SER A 121 10.90 1.89 -16.68
C SER A 121 10.42 3.27 -16.18
N PRO A 122 11.25 4.32 -16.22
CA PRO A 122 10.92 5.63 -15.67
C PRO A 122 9.66 6.21 -16.32
N GLY A 123 8.84 6.93 -15.55
CA GLY A 123 7.61 7.55 -16.06
C GLY A 123 6.51 7.69 -15.01
N THR A 124 5.35 8.18 -15.45
CA THR A 124 4.16 8.29 -14.61
C THR A 124 3.29 7.05 -14.82
N TYR A 125 2.97 6.38 -13.72
CA TYR A 125 2.10 5.20 -13.70
C TYR A 125 0.76 5.56 -13.07
N HIS A 126 -0.30 4.94 -13.55
CA HIS A 126 -1.67 5.11 -13.09
C HIS A 126 -2.13 3.84 -12.38
N ALA A 127 -2.51 3.96 -11.11
CA ALA A 127 -3.09 2.86 -10.34
C ALA A 127 -4.61 2.83 -10.52
N THR A 128 -5.13 1.69 -10.98
CA THR A 128 -6.56 1.47 -11.19
C THR A 128 -7.03 0.16 -10.55
N ILE A 129 -8.22 0.15 -9.98
CA ILE A 129 -8.94 -1.06 -9.57
C ILE A 129 -9.89 -1.47 -10.69
N ARG A 130 -9.88 -2.76 -11.00
CA ARG A 130 -10.64 -3.34 -12.10
C ARG A 130 -11.86 -4.10 -11.62
N GLU A 131 -12.72 -4.46 -12.56
CA GLU A 131 -13.99 -5.12 -12.25
C GLU A 131 -13.80 -6.54 -11.70
N THR A 132 -12.82 -7.28 -12.19
CA THR A 132 -12.58 -8.68 -11.80
C THR A 132 -11.18 -8.87 -11.20
N GLY A 133 -11.03 -9.96 -10.44
CA GLY A 133 -9.73 -10.47 -9.99
C GLY A 133 -9.13 -11.52 -10.93
N ASP A 134 -9.60 -11.60 -12.19
CA ASP A 134 -9.08 -12.56 -13.16
C ASP A 134 -7.79 -12.03 -13.81
N ILE A 135 -6.66 -12.59 -13.39
CA ILE A 135 -5.32 -12.28 -13.92
C ILE A 135 -4.78 -13.40 -14.83
N SER A 136 -5.63 -14.33 -15.30
CA SER A 136 -5.21 -15.46 -16.16
C SER A 136 -4.50 -15.03 -17.45
N ARG A 137 -4.81 -13.84 -17.96
CA ARG A 137 -4.13 -13.19 -19.10
C ARG A 137 -3.55 -11.84 -18.72
N GLY A 138 -2.99 -11.73 -17.52
CA GLY A 138 -2.46 -10.49 -16.96
C GLY A 138 -3.53 -9.41 -16.88
N ALA A 139 -3.16 -8.16 -17.17
CA ALA A 139 -4.10 -7.04 -17.10
C ALA A 139 -5.27 -7.16 -18.12
N ALA A 140 -5.11 -7.92 -19.21
CA ALA A 140 -6.10 -8.05 -20.27
C ALA A 140 -7.38 -8.82 -19.85
N SER A 141 -7.34 -9.64 -18.80
CA SER A 141 -8.50 -10.40 -18.29
C SER A 141 -9.24 -9.70 -17.13
N THR A 142 -8.76 -8.53 -16.70
CA THR A 142 -9.27 -7.85 -15.49
C THR A 142 -10.61 -7.12 -15.64
N GLY A 143 -11.15 -7.06 -16.86
CA GLY A 143 -12.35 -6.28 -17.17
C GLY A 143 -12.09 -4.77 -17.21
N GLY A 144 -13.13 -3.95 -17.12
CA GLY A 144 -13.03 -2.49 -17.13
C GLY A 144 -12.47 -1.91 -15.82
N ILE A 145 -12.32 -0.58 -15.76
CA ILE A 145 -12.08 0.12 -14.49
C ILE A 145 -13.37 0.04 -13.66
N TRP A 146 -13.25 -0.31 -12.39
CA TRP A 146 -14.40 -0.44 -11.49
C TRP A 146 -15.22 0.85 -11.41
N GLU A 147 -16.52 0.73 -11.67
CA GLU A 147 -17.51 1.81 -11.78
C GLU A 147 -17.26 2.84 -12.91
N ALA A 148 -16.47 2.51 -13.94
CA ALA A 148 -16.26 3.39 -15.09
C ALA A 148 -17.57 3.75 -15.83
N VAL A 149 -18.59 2.89 -15.80
CA VAL A 149 -19.89 3.17 -16.43
C VAL A 149 -20.63 4.34 -15.77
N LYS A 150 -20.42 4.60 -14.47
CA LYS A 150 -20.99 5.78 -13.78
C LYS A 150 -20.36 7.10 -14.24
N GLN A 151 -19.23 7.05 -14.94
CA GLN A 151 -18.63 8.23 -15.58
C GLN A 151 -19.44 8.71 -16.79
N MET A 152 -20.09 7.79 -17.52
CA MET A 152 -20.95 8.14 -18.67
C MET A 152 -22.22 8.87 -18.25
N THR A 153 -22.61 8.81 -16.97
CA THR A 153 -23.75 9.54 -16.42
C THR A 153 -23.38 10.92 -15.86
N GLY A 154 -22.12 11.37 -16.01
CA GLY A 154 -21.67 12.71 -15.59
C GLY A 154 -21.40 12.87 -14.09
N ILE A 155 -21.35 11.78 -13.31
CA ILE A 155 -21.20 11.82 -11.85
C ILE A 155 -19.77 11.40 -11.48
N GLY A 156 -18.87 12.38 -11.36
CA GLY A 156 -17.56 12.23 -10.72
C GLY A 156 -16.52 11.36 -11.44
N GLN A 157 -15.32 11.30 -10.86
CA GLN A 157 -14.27 10.38 -11.31
C GLN A 157 -14.59 8.94 -10.87
N PRO A 158 -14.32 7.91 -11.69
CA PRO A 158 -14.56 6.51 -11.31
C PRO A 158 -13.82 6.13 -10.03
N ARG A 159 -14.52 5.47 -9.11
CA ARG A 159 -13.96 5.00 -7.82
C ARG A 159 -12.78 4.05 -8.00
N GLY A 160 -12.70 3.37 -9.15
CA GLY A 160 -11.56 2.56 -9.53
C GLY A 160 -10.28 3.35 -9.84
N MET A 161 -10.27 4.69 -9.92
CA MET A 161 -9.04 5.46 -10.12
C MET A 161 -8.37 5.83 -8.79
N PHE A 162 -7.24 5.19 -8.52
CA PHE A 162 -6.57 5.29 -7.22
C PHE A 162 -5.52 6.40 -7.17
N GLY A 163 -4.91 6.74 -8.31
CA GLY A 163 -3.98 7.86 -8.40
C GLY A 163 -2.81 7.53 -9.30
N THR A 164 -1.72 8.28 -9.11
CA THR A 164 -0.50 8.14 -9.90
C THR A 164 0.72 7.89 -9.02
N VAL A 165 1.70 7.22 -9.60
CA VAL A 165 3.04 7.01 -9.02
C VAL A 165 4.06 7.55 -10.00
N GLN A 166 4.99 8.37 -9.52
CA GLN A 166 6.12 8.79 -10.32
C GLN A 166 7.28 7.83 -10.11
N VAL A 167 7.78 7.24 -11.19
CA VAL A 167 8.94 6.35 -11.17
C VAL A 167 10.16 7.10 -11.67
N GLY A 168 11.22 7.07 -10.85
CA GLY A 168 12.52 7.70 -11.11
C GLY A 168 13.36 6.93 -12.13
N LYS A 169 14.55 7.47 -12.44
CA LYS A 169 15.52 6.86 -13.38
C LYS A 169 16.11 5.55 -12.84
N ASP A 170 16.07 5.35 -11.54
CA ASP A 170 16.45 4.13 -10.83
C ASP A 170 15.40 3.02 -10.92
N GLY A 171 14.27 3.29 -11.60
CA GLY A 171 13.18 2.35 -11.79
C GLY A 171 12.36 2.10 -10.53
N ARG A 172 12.44 3.00 -9.53
CA ARG A 172 11.68 2.93 -8.29
C ARG A 172 10.71 4.10 -8.21
N GLY A 173 9.57 3.86 -7.57
CA GLY A 173 8.59 4.88 -7.28
C GLY A 173 7.69 4.45 -6.15
N SER A 174 7.34 5.39 -5.27
CA SER A 174 6.37 5.17 -4.22
C SER A 174 5.32 6.26 -4.25
N ALA A 175 4.10 5.90 -3.84
CA ALA A 175 3.02 6.84 -3.64
C ALA A 175 2.19 6.42 -2.45
N PHE A 176 1.79 7.42 -1.67
CA PHE A 176 0.83 7.23 -0.61
C PHE A 176 -0.51 7.86 -1.04
N LEU A 177 -1.52 7.02 -1.24
CA LEU A 177 -2.79 7.42 -1.83
C LEU A 177 -3.91 7.27 -0.79
N ASP A 178 -4.81 8.24 -0.78
CA ASP A 178 -5.96 8.23 0.11
C ASP A 178 -7.25 8.14 -0.72
N ARG A 179 -8.06 7.10 -0.50
CA ARG A 179 -9.25 6.82 -1.29
C ARG A 179 -10.51 6.63 -0.43
N PRO A 180 -11.66 7.21 -0.84
CA PRO A 180 -12.96 7.03 -0.18
C PRO A 180 -13.60 5.67 -0.58
N VAL A 181 -12.92 4.60 -0.21
CA VAL A 181 -13.32 3.21 -0.47
C VAL A 181 -13.10 2.40 0.80
N SER A 182 -13.94 1.38 0.99
CA SER A 182 -13.75 0.40 2.04
C SER A 182 -12.98 -0.81 1.50
N VAL A 183 -12.17 -1.44 2.33
CA VAL A 183 -11.35 -2.61 1.93
C VAL A 183 -12.22 -3.76 1.42
N TRP A 184 -13.39 -3.99 2.03
CA TRP A 184 -14.32 -5.04 1.60
C TRP A 184 -14.89 -4.83 0.19
N GLU A 185 -14.93 -3.60 -0.32
CA GLU A 185 -15.45 -3.30 -1.67
C GLU A 185 -14.46 -3.71 -2.78
N ILE A 186 -13.18 -3.79 -2.42
CA ILE A 186 -12.06 -3.96 -3.35
C ILE A 186 -11.41 -5.35 -3.26
N ILE A 187 -11.58 -6.07 -2.14
CA ILE A 187 -11.12 -7.46 -2.00
C ILE A 187 -11.69 -8.34 -3.11
N GLY A 188 -10.84 -9.17 -3.71
CA GLY A 188 -11.21 -10.09 -4.79
C GLY A 188 -11.24 -9.44 -6.18
N ARG A 189 -11.07 -8.11 -6.26
CA ARG A 189 -10.79 -7.40 -7.52
C ARG A 189 -9.30 -7.42 -7.81
N SER A 190 -8.91 -6.96 -8.99
CA SER A 190 -7.52 -6.71 -9.33
C SER A 190 -7.17 -5.23 -9.30
N MET A 191 -5.91 -4.93 -8.99
CA MET A 191 -5.30 -3.64 -9.22
C MET A 191 -4.36 -3.74 -10.43
N VAL A 192 -4.45 -2.78 -11.34
CA VAL A 192 -3.53 -2.61 -12.47
C VAL A 192 -2.80 -1.30 -12.31
N VAL A 193 -1.47 -1.34 -12.42
CA VAL A 193 -0.59 -0.18 -12.42
C VAL A 193 0.17 -0.15 -13.75
N SER A 194 -0.10 0.84 -14.58
CA SER A 194 0.49 0.94 -15.92
C SER A 194 0.70 2.40 -16.33
N LYS A 195 1.52 2.64 -17.35
CA LYS A 195 1.69 3.97 -17.96
C LYS A 195 0.47 4.43 -18.77
N GLN A 196 -0.44 3.52 -19.10
CA GLN A 196 -1.59 3.77 -19.96
C GLN A 196 -2.81 4.14 -19.12
N GLN A 197 -3.37 5.33 -19.35
CA GLN A 197 -4.45 5.87 -18.52
C GLN A 197 -5.84 5.28 -18.84
N GLN A 198 -6.11 4.92 -20.10
CA GLN A 198 -7.45 4.61 -20.60
C GLN A 198 -7.45 3.60 -21.76
N GLU A 199 -6.72 2.48 -21.64
CA GLU A 199 -6.76 1.46 -22.69
C GLU A 199 -8.00 0.58 -22.61
N LYS A 200 -8.64 0.37 -23.78
CA LYS A 200 -9.69 -0.63 -23.97
C LYS A 200 -9.17 -2.07 -23.86
N SER A 201 -7.87 -2.29 -24.07
CA SER A 201 -7.23 -3.60 -24.01
C SER A 201 -5.73 -3.49 -23.73
N PHE A 202 -5.27 -4.02 -22.60
CA PHE A 202 -3.85 -4.08 -22.29
C PHE A 202 -3.12 -5.09 -23.17
N GLN A 203 -1.86 -4.80 -23.48
CA GLN A 203 -0.94 -5.77 -24.05
C GLN A 203 -0.59 -6.83 -23.01
N THR A 204 -0.50 -8.09 -23.42
CA THR A 204 -0.25 -9.21 -22.51
C THR A 204 1.22 -9.40 -22.14
N ASP A 205 2.14 -8.82 -22.92
CA ASP A 205 3.59 -9.00 -22.77
C ASP A 205 4.33 -7.68 -22.46
N ASP A 206 3.62 -6.72 -21.83
CA ASP A 206 4.20 -5.45 -21.43
C ASP A 206 4.90 -5.55 -20.05
N PRO A 207 6.23 -5.34 -19.96
CA PRO A 207 6.97 -5.40 -18.70
C PRO A 207 6.61 -4.27 -17.72
N ASP A 208 6.04 -3.16 -18.21
CA ASP A 208 5.66 -1.99 -17.40
C ASP A 208 4.16 -1.98 -17.05
N THR A 209 3.41 -3.02 -17.44
CA THR A 209 2.04 -3.22 -16.97
C THR A 209 2.04 -4.25 -15.85
N LEU A 210 1.73 -3.79 -14.65
CA LEU A 210 1.69 -4.62 -13.45
C LEU A 210 0.25 -4.88 -13.03
N VAL A 211 -0.03 -6.09 -12.60
CA VAL A 211 -1.35 -6.52 -12.16
C VAL A 211 -1.24 -7.42 -10.93
N GLY A 212 -2.25 -7.38 -10.08
CA GLY A 212 -2.37 -8.29 -8.95
C GLY A 212 -3.79 -8.37 -8.44
N VAL A 213 -4.12 -9.47 -7.77
CA VAL A 213 -5.39 -9.60 -7.05
C VAL A 213 -5.27 -8.95 -5.67
N ILE A 214 -6.26 -8.13 -5.31
CA ILE A 214 -6.38 -7.53 -4.00
C ILE A 214 -6.86 -8.61 -3.02
N ALA A 215 -5.92 -9.11 -2.24
CA ALA A 215 -6.16 -10.15 -1.25
C ALA A 215 -6.39 -9.55 0.15
N ARG A 216 -7.10 -10.30 1.00
CA ARG A 216 -7.18 -9.98 2.43
C ARG A 216 -5.77 -10.02 3.01
N SER A 217 -5.43 -9.00 3.79
CA SER A 217 -4.27 -9.03 4.65
C SER A 217 -4.74 -9.15 6.09
N ALA A 218 -3.96 -9.84 6.90
CA ALA A 218 -4.13 -9.76 8.33
C ALA A 218 -3.96 -8.32 8.80
N GLY A 219 -4.81 -7.88 9.73
CA GLY A 219 -4.53 -6.68 10.51
C GLY A 219 -3.32 -6.87 11.42
N VAL A 220 -2.92 -5.80 12.10
CA VAL A 220 -1.76 -5.74 13.02
C VAL A 220 -1.73 -6.90 14.01
N TRP A 221 -2.90 -7.39 14.41
CA TRP A 221 -3.11 -8.40 15.45
C TRP A 221 -3.59 -9.76 14.92
N ASP A 222 -3.87 -9.88 13.61
CA ASP A 222 -4.48 -11.08 13.04
C ASP A 222 -3.45 -12.11 12.54
N ASN A 223 -2.14 -11.81 12.63
CA ASN A 223 -1.10 -12.69 12.09
C ASN A 223 0.21 -12.66 12.89
N GLU A 224 0.30 -13.57 13.87
CA GLU A 224 1.53 -13.93 14.59
C GLU A 224 2.36 -15.00 13.85
N LYS A 225 2.30 -15.08 12.52
CA LYS A 225 3.12 -16.04 11.78
C LYS A 225 4.59 -15.66 11.95
N THR A 226 5.33 -16.45 12.70
CA THR A 226 6.79 -16.37 12.85
C THR A 226 7.52 -17.10 11.72
N VAL A 227 6.87 -18.09 11.09
CA VAL A 227 7.41 -18.94 10.03
C VAL A 227 6.41 -19.02 8.87
N CYS A 228 6.90 -18.85 7.64
CA CYS A 228 6.09 -19.01 6.43
C CYS A 228 6.02 -20.49 6.03
N SER A 229 4.82 -21.06 5.94
CA SER A 229 4.64 -22.49 5.60
C SER A 229 5.11 -22.85 4.19
N CYS A 230 5.18 -21.88 3.26
CA CYS A 230 5.62 -22.13 1.88
C CYS A 230 7.13 -22.28 1.76
N SER A 231 7.91 -21.61 2.62
CA SER A 231 9.38 -21.57 2.55
C SER A 231 10.07 -22.21 3.75
N GLY A 232 9.34 -22.41 4.86
CA GLY A 232 9.90 -22.81 6.16
C GLY A 232 10.79 -21.74 6.82
N LYS A 233 10.93 -20.56 6.20
CA LYS A 233 11.77 -19.47 6.70
C LYS A 233 11.02 -18.61 7.69
N THR A 234 11.75 -17.99 8.62
CA THR A 234 11.17 -16.98 9.50
C THR A 234 10.85 -15.70 8.72
N VAL A 235 9.88 -14.91 9.19
CA VAL A 235 9.52 -13.63 8.55
C VAL A 235 10.72 -12.69 8.42
N TRP A 236 11.67 -12.74 9.36
CA TRP A 236 12.91 -11.96 9.32
C TRP A 236 13.89 -12.43 8.25
N GLN A 237 13.97 -13.75 8.03
CA GLN A 237 14.79 -14.32 6.96
C GLN A 237 14.21 -13.98 5.58
N GLU A 238 12.89 -14.09 5.43
CA GLU A 238 12.21 -13.64 4.20
C GLU A 238 12.40 -12.14 4.00
N ARG A 239 12.21 -11.32 5.04
CA ARG A 239 12.45 -9.88 4.96
C ARG A 239 13.86 -9.57 4.49
N LYS A 240 14.90 -10.18 5.08
CA LYS A 240 16.28 -9.93 4.67
C LYS A 240 16.51 -10.28 3.20
N GLU A 241 15.89 -11.37 2.74
CA GLU A 241 15.94 -11.76 1.33
C GLU A 241 15.19 -10.76 0.42
N GLN A 242 14.00 -10.31 0.85
CA GLN A 242 13.19 -9.36 0.10
C GLN A 242 13.79 -7.94 0.08
N VAL A 243 14.42 -7.50 1.17
CA VAL A 243 15.25 -6.27 1.23
C VAL A 243 16.45 -6.40 0.30
N GLY A 244 17.13 -7.57 0.30
CA GLY A 244 18.21 -7.86 -0.66
C GLY A 244 17.76 -7.82 -2.13
N LYS A 245 16.48 -8.11 -2.39
CA LYS A 245 15.83 -7.98 -3.71
C LYS A 245 15.19 -6.59 -3.94
N GLY A 246 15.25 -5.68 -2.97
CA GLY A 246 14.70 -4.32 -3.05
C GLY A 246 13.17 -4.24 -3.02
N MET A 247 12.46 -5.25 -2.50
CA MET A 247 11.00 -5.27 -2.33
C MET A 247 10.50 -4.42 -1.15
N LEU A 248 11.39 -4.08 -0.22
CA LEU A 248 11.15 -3.44 1.07
C LEU A 248 12.24 -2.40 1.32
#